data_AF-A0A1J6JZ50-F1
#
_entry.id   AF-A0A1J6JZ50-F1
#
_cell.length_a   1.000
_cell.length_b   1.000
_cell.length_c   1.000
_cell.angle_alpha   90.00
_cell.angle_beta   90.00
_cell.angle_gamma   90.00
#
_symmetry.space_group_name_H-M   'P 1'
#
loop_
_entity.id
_entity.type
_entity.pdbx_description
1 polymer ?
#
loop_
_entity_poly.entity_id
_entity_poly.type
_entity_poly.pdbx_seq_one_letter_code
_entity_poly.pdbx_strand_id
1 'polypeptide(L)'
;IVEKFHWVLVVFDIAERCLYAYDSMVSSHNHPIVESCVDKFSIINPLYLSCTGFYGKRKDINFKNTKAYIEKPVTDPLNIQWIVGEIPQQKEGSLDCGVFVAAFAEYVSLGELSIPAEDLSDIDQHRRRYGALLWDYARKKQEHGAISDSE
;
A
#
# COMPACT_ATOMS: atom_id res chain seq x y z
N ILE A 1 -17.63 10.96 20.56
CA ILE A 1 -16.35 11.10 19.84
C ILE A 1 -16.50 10.27 18.59
N VAL A 2 -16.48 10.89 17.41
CA VAL A 2 -16.48 10.14 16.14
C VAL A 2 -15.04 9.73 15.91
N GLU A 3 -14.75 8.43 15.92
CA GLU A 3 -13.44 7.92 15.52
C GLU A 3 -13.18 8.37 14.07
N LYS A 4 -12.10 9.13 13.86
CA LYS A 4 -11.64 9.47 12.53
C LYS A 4 -10.77 8.33 12.03
N PHE A 5 -11.37 7.45 11.25
CA PHE A 5 -10.64 6.40 10.53
C PHE A 5 -9.88 7.02 9.36
N HIS A 6 -8.63 6.61 9.18
CA HIS A 6 -7.76 7.04 8.09
C HIS A 6 -7.09 5.83 7.47
N TRP A 7 -7.18 5.72 6.14
CA TRP A 7 -6.56 4.64 5.38
C TRP A 7 -5.23 5.09 4.79
N VAL A 8 -4.24 4.21 4.87
CA VAL A 8 -2.86 4.40 4.38
C VAL A 8 -2.48 3.14 3.60
N LEU A 9 -1.75 3.28 2.49
CA LEU A 9 -1.19 2.14 1.77
C LEU A 9 0.32 2.07 1.99
N VAL A 10 0.82 0.87 2.27
CA VAL A 10 2.26 0.59 2.30
C VAL A 10 2.53 -0.59 1.38
N VAL A 11 3.36 -0.36 0.36
CA VAL A 11 3.79 -1.38 -0.60
C VAL A 11 5.19 -1.84 -0.20
N PHE A 12 5.33 -3.12 0.10
CA PHE A 12 6.65 -3.68 0.39
C PHE A 12 7.28 -4.24 -0.88
N ASP A 13 8.26 -3.52 -1.41
CA ASP A 13 9.16 -4.03 -2.44
C ASP A 13 10.24 -4.88 -1.78
N ILE A 14 10.11 -6.19 -1.95
CA ILE A 14 11.03 -7.18 -1.42
C ILE A 14 12.36 -7.14 -2.19
N ALA A 15 12.37 -6.86 -3.49
CA ALA A 15 13.62 -6.82 -4.26
C ALA A 15 14.52 -5.68 -3.80
N GLU A 16 13.92 -4.51 -3.53
CA GLU A 16 14.64 -3.31 -3.08
C GLU A 16 14.73 -3.17 -1.55
N ARG A 17 14.05 -4.04 -0.79
CA ARG A 17 13.88 -3.95 0.67
C ARG A 17 13.37 -2.57 1.11
N CYS A 18 12.35 -2.08 0.42
CA CYS A 18 11.79 -0.74 0.61
C CYS A 18 10.29 -0.81 0.87
N LEU A 19 9.82 -0.01 1.83
CA LEU A 19 8.40 0.28 2.04
C LEU A 19 8.06 1.60 1.34
N TYR A 20 7.24 1.53 0.30
CA TYR A 20 6.65 2.70 -0.34
C TYR A 20 5.34 3.04 0.37
N ALA A 21 5.34 4.11 1.15
CA ALA A 21 4.20 4.53 1.95
C ALA A 21 3.48 5.70 1.29
N TYR A 22 2.16 5.57 1.15
CA TYR A 22 1.29 6.62 0.64
C TYR A 22 0.24 7.00 1.68
N ASP A 23 0.32 8.25 2.10
CA ASP A 23 -0.64 8.92 2.96
C ASP A 23 -1.28 10.09 2.20
N SER A 24 -2.56 9.94 1.85
CA SER A 24 -3.33 10.99 1.17
C SER A 24 -3.48 12.28 2.00
N MET A 25 -3.17 12.25 3.30
CA MET A 25 -3.19 13.39 4.24
C MET A 25 -1.82 13.70 4.82
N VAL A 26 -0.74 13.50 4.07
CA VAL A 26 0.62 13.79 4.53
C VAL A 26 0.84 15.23 5.02
N SER A 27 0.07 16.20 4.50
CA SER A 27 0.09 17.60 4.98
C SER A 27 -0.68 17.83 6.28
N SER A 28 -1.39 16.83 6.81
CA SER A 28 -2.17 16.97 8.03
C SER A 28 -1.31 16.89 9.29
N HIS A 29 -1.79 17.51 10.37
CA HIS A 29 -1.16 17.43 11.70
C HIS A 29 -1.06 16.00 12.26
N ASN A 30 -1.79 15.03 11.68
CA ASN A 30 -1.78 13.64 12.11
C ASN A 30 -0.72 12.80 11.40
N HIS A 31 -0.03 13.33 10.38
CA HIS A 31 0.99 12.58 9.64
C HIS A 31 2.08 11.95 10.54
N PRO A 32 2.58 12.62 11.60
CA PRO A 32 3.56 12.00 12.51
C PRO A 32 3.06 10.71 13.20
N ILE A 33 1.75 10.56 13.37
CA ILE A 33 1.15 9.33 13.90
C ILE A 33 1.24 8.22 12.85
N VAL A 34 0.99 8.56 11.58
CA VAL A 34 1.11 7.64 10.45
C VAL A 34 2.57 7.21 10.29
N GLU A 35 3.52 8.15 10.35
CA GLU A 35 4.96 7.85 10.32
C GLU A 35 5.36 6.86 11.42
N SER A 36 4.98 7.14 12.68
CA SER A 36 5.26 6.25 13.81
C SER A 36 4.66 4.84 13.64
N CYS A 37 3.52 4.72 12.96
CA CYS A 37 2.93 3.42 12.62
C CYS A 37 3.74 2.70 11.54
N VAL A 38 4.11 3.37 10.44
CA VAL A 38 4.89 2.78 9.34
C VAL A 38 6.30 2.38 9.80
N ASP A 39 6.94 3.17 10.68
CA ASP A 39 8.23 2.83 11.26
C ASP A 39 8.23 1.49 12.00
N LYS A 40 7.14 1.15 12.68
CA LYS A 40 7.02 -0.16 13.34
C LYS A 40 6.97 -1.29 12.31
N PHE A 41 6.35 -1.05 11.16
CA PHE A 41 6.29 -2.02 10.07
C PHE A 41 7.64 -2.24 9.39
N SER A 42 8.49 -1.20 9.29
CA SER A 42 9.85 -1.35 8.73
C SER A 42 10.73 -2.28 9.56
N ILE A 43 10.44 -2.41 10.86
CA ILE A 43 11.15 -3.29 11.79
C ILE A 43 10.50 -4.69 11.85
N ILE A 44 9.17 -4.76 12.04
CA ILE A 44 8.51 -6.05 12.28
C ILE A 44 8.44 -6.92 11.03
N ASN A 45 8.28 -6.34 9.84
CA ASN A 45 8.16 -7.10 8.59
C ASN A 45 9.40 -7.95 8.29
N PRO A 46 10.64 -7.42 8.27
CA PRO A 46 11.81 -8.23 7.99
C PRO A 46 12.06 -9.31 9.07
N LEU A 47 11.75 -9.01 10.34
CA LEU A 47 11.82 -9.98 11.44
C LEU A 47 10.82 -11.13 11.25
N TYR A 48 9.55 -10.79 10.99
CA TYR A 48 8.48 -11.77 10.77
C TYR A 48 8.78 -12.67 9.56
N LEU A 49 9.24 -12.10 8.45
CA LEU A 49 9.64 -12.88 7.28
C LEU A 49 10.83 -13.81 7.58
N SER A 50 11.82 -13.34 8.36
CA SER A 50 12.92 -14.20 8.81
C SER A 50 12.41 -15.38 9.67
N CYS A 51 11.56 -15.11 10.65
CA CYS A 51 11.00 -16.12 11.56
C CYS A 51 10.17 -17.19 10.85
N THR A 52 9.47 -16.84 9.76
CA THR A 52 8.69 -17.79 8.95
C THR A 52 9.53 -18.59 7.96
N GLY A 53 10.85 -18.35 7.95
CA GLY A 53 11.79 -18.94 7.01
C GLY A 53 11.57 -18.47 5.57
N PHE A 54 10.91 -17.32 5.36
CA PHE A 54 10.56 -16.80 4.05
C PHE A 54 11.79 -16.66 3.15
N TYR A 55 12.83 -15.97 3.62
CA TYR A 55 14.04 -15.72 2.83
C TYR A 55 14.77 -17.01 2.44
N GLY A 56 14.72 -18.05 3.29
CA GLY A 56 15.29 -19.37 2.97
C GLY A 56 14.53 -20.11 1.87
N LYS A 57 13.25 -19.78 1.65
CA LYS A 57 12.39 -20.37 0.61
C LYS A 57 12.48 -19.62 -0.73
N ARG A 58 12.98 -18.37 -0.73
CA ARG A 58 13.07 -17.50 -1.90
C ARG A 58 14.39 -17.69 -2.65
N LYS A 59 14.42 -18.65 -3.57
CA LYS A 59 15.57 -18.92 -4.45
C LYS A 59 15.79 -17.87 -5.53
N ASP A 60 14.76 -17.06 -5.78
CA ASP A 60 14.72 -16.00 -6.76
C ASP A 60 15.38 -14.69 -6.28
N ILE A 61 15.68 -14.56 -4.98
CA ILE A 61 16.41 -13.42 -4.44
C ILE A 61 17.92 -13.68 -4.49
N ASN A 62 18.66 -12.82 -5.19
CA ASN A 62 20.12 -12.90 -5.27
C ASN A 62 20.80 -12.17 -4.10
N PHE A 63 20.77 -12.77 -2.91
CA PHE A 63 21.30 -12.18 -1.68
C PHE A 63 22.77 -11.73 -1.75
N LYS A 64 23.58 -12.34 -2.63
CA LYS A 64 25.02 -12.05 -2.73
C LYS A 64 25.36 -10.88 -3.65
N ASN A 65 24.48 -10.54 -4.60
CA ASN A 65 24.78 -9.55 -5.64
C ASN A 65 23.73 -8.43 -5.74
N THR A 66 22.55 -8.57 -5.13
CA THR A 66 21.55 -7.51 -5.10
C THR A 66 21.96 -6.45 -4.06
N LYS A 67 22.08 -5.19 -4.49
CA LYS A 67 22.48 -4.05 -3.63
C LYS A 67 21.65 -3.92 -2.35
N ALA A 68 20.36 -4.22 -2.40
CA ALA A 68 19.49 -4.19 -1.23
C ALA A 68 19.90 -5.22 -0.15
N TYR A 69 20.48 -6.35 -0.55
CA TYR A 69 20.75 -7.51 0.32
C TYR A 69 22.23 -7.75 0.63
N ILE A 70 23.13 -7.30 -0.23
CA ILE A 70 24.56 -7.54 -0.07
C ILE A 70 25.04 -6.92 1.25
N GLU A 71 25.79 -7.71 2.04
CA GLU A 71 26.35 -7.32 3.35
C GLU A 71 25.32 -6.83 4.38
N LYS A 72 24.02 -7.07 4.16
CA LYS A 72 22.95 -6.66 5.06
C LYS A 72 22.19 -7.88 5.60
N PRO A 73 22.06 -8.04 6.92
CA PRO A 73 21.14 -9.00 7.50
C PRO A 73 19.72 -8.81 6.94
N VAL A 74 19.06 -9.92 6.59
CA VAL A 74 17.68 -9.87 6.09
C VAL A 74 16.67 -9.33 7.12
N THR A 75 17.08 -9.30 8.39
CA THR A 75 16.36 -8.78 9.55
C THR A 75 16.56 -7.28 9.79
N ASP A 76 17.49 -6.63 9.07
CA ASP A 76 17.69 -5.18 9.22
C ASP A 76 16.41 -4.43 8.88
N PRO A 77 16.15 -3.28 9.54
CA PRO A 77 15.02 -2.42 9.21
C PRO A 77 14.98 -2.09 7.72
N LEU A 78 13.77 -2.05 7.17
CA LEU A 78 13.53 -1.68 5.77
C LEU A 78 13.70 -0.17 5.58
N ASN A 79 14.12 0.24 4.38
CA ASN A 79 14.02 1.64 4.00
C ASN A 79 12.54 2.02 3.86
N ILE A 80 12.21 3.29 4.13
CA ILE A 80 10.87 3.83 3.91
C ILE A 80 10.99 4.97 2.91
N GLN A 81 10.14 4.96 1.89
CA GLN A 81 9.99 6.04 0.91
C GLN A 81 8.54 6.54 0.92
N TRP A 82 8.37 7.80 1.31
CA TRP A 82 7.06 8.46 1.30
C TRP A 82 6.75 9.02 -0.09
N ILE A 83 5.60 8.63 -0.63
CA ILE A 83 5.13 9.14 -1.92
C ILE A 83 4.30 10.41 -1.68
N VAL A 84 4.96 11.56 -1.73
CA VAL A 84 4.37 12.87 -1.35
C VAL A 84 4.16 13.81 -2.54
N GLY A 85 5.02 13.72 -3.56
CA GLY A 85 5.04 14.66 -4.69
C GLY A 85 4.43 14.15 -5.98
N GLU A 86 4.33 12.83 -6.14
CA GLU A 86 3.91 12.18 -7.39
C GLU A 86 2.43 11.76 -7.40
N ILE A 87 1.68 12.09 -6.34
CA ILE A 87 0.29 11.66 -6.16
C ILE A 87 -0.55 12.78 -5.53
N PRO A 88 -1.79 12.99 -5.99
CA PRO A 88 -2.75 13.88 -5.36
C PRO A 88 -2.97 13.63 -3.87
N GLN A 89 -3.11 14.72 -3.11
CA GLN A 89 -3.46 14.69 -1.70
C GLN A 89 -4.94 15.05 -1.51
N GLN A 90 -5.58 14.43 -0.52
CA GLN A 90 -6.95 14.77 -0.19
C GLN A 90 -7.02 16.07 0.61
N LYS A 91 -8.09 16.84 0.40
CA LYS A 91 -8.33 18.06 1.17
C LYS A 91 -8.61 17.73 2.63
N GLU A 92 -8.17 18.61 3.54
CA GLU A 92 -8.48 18.47 4.95
C GLU A 92 -9.99 18.41 5.19
N GLY A 93 -10.42 17.47 6.03
CA GLY A 93 -11.83 17.21 6.31
C GLY A 93 -12.55 16.34 5.27
N SER A 94 -11.89 15.94 4.18
CA SER A 94 -12.43 14.95 3.26
C SER A 94 -12.51 13.55 3.89
N LEU A 95 -13.48 12.75 3.45
CA LEU A 95 -13.69 11.35 3.84
C LEU A 95 -13.28 10.40 2.72
N ASP A 96 -12.30 10.80 1.90
CA ASP A 96 -11.92 10.13 0.66
C ASP A 96 -10.69 9.24 0.75
N CYS A 97 -10.04 9.13 1.91
CA CYS A 97 -8.77 8.38 2.05
C CYS A 97 -8.83 6.97 1.43
N GLY A 98 -9.96 6.28 1.55
CA GLY A 98 -10.16 4.96 0.94
C GLY A 98 -10.15 4.98 -0.60
N VAL A 99 -10.69 6.03 -1.23
CA VAL A 99 -10.69 6.18 -2.70
C VAL A 99 -9.29 6.46 -3.21
N PHE A 100 -8.54 7.34 -2.52
CA PHE A 100 -7.14 7.62 -2.83
C PHE A 100 -6.27 6.37 -2.67
N VAL A 101 -6.45 5.62 -1.58
CA VAL A 101 -5.74 4.34 -1.35
C VAL A 101 -6.09 3.30 -2.43
N ALA A 102 -7.37 3.17 -2.79
CA ALA A 102 -7.79 2.23 -3.82
C ALA A 102 -7.21 2.57 -5.20
N ALA A 103 -7.19 3.86 -5.56
CA ALA A 103 -6.54 4.30 -6.79
C ALA A 103 -5.05 4.04 -6.77
N PHE A 104 -4.35 4.36 -5.68
CA PHE A 104 -2.93 4.06 -5.60
C PHE A 104 -2.65 2.55 -5.70
N ALA A 105 -3.47 1.71 -5.07
CA ALA A 105 -3.35 0.26 -5.19
C ALA A 105 -3.55 -0.22 -6.64
N GLU A 106 -4.43 0.41 -7.42
CA GLU A 106 -4.62 0.10 -8.84
C GLU A 106 -3.36 0.41 -9.66
N TYR A 107 -2.75 1.59 -9.49
CA TYR A 107 -1.52 1.96 -10.21
C TYR A 107 -0.33 1.09 -9.82
N VAL A 108 -0.17 0.82 -8.51
CA VAL A 108 0.86 -0.10 -8.00
C VAL A 108 0.71 -1.48 -8.61
N SER A 109 -0.52 -1.95 -8.81
CA SER A 109 -0.78 -3.26 -9.44
C SER A 109 -0.38 -3.30 -10.91
N LEU A 110 -0.26 -2.15 -11.57
CA LEU A 110 0.27 -1.99 -12.92
C LEU A 110 1.80 -1.77 -12.93
N GLY A 111 2.44 -1.71 -11.76
CA GLY A 111 3.87 -1.44 -11.61
C GLY A 111 4.22 0.04 -11.48
N GLU A 112 3.23 0.93 -11.36
CA GLU A 112 3.42 2.38 -11.27
C GLU A 112 3.35 2.86 -9.82
N LEU A 113 4.39 3.56 -9.35
CA LEU A 113 4.43 4.18 -8.02
C LEU A 113 4.01 5.66 -8.02
N SER A 114 3.52 6.16 -9.15
CA SER A 114 3.05 7.54 -9.34
C SER A 114 1.63 7.56 -9.91
N ILE A 115 0.89 8.64 -9.68
CA ILE A 115 -0.45 8.84 -10.24
C ILE A 115 -0.54 10.26 -10.80
N PRO A 116 -0.82 10.45 -12.10
CA PRO A 116 -1.07 11.77 -12.67
C PRO A 116 -2.13 12.54 -11.87
N ALA A 117 -1.90 13.84 -11.64
CA ALA A 117 -2.77 14.59 -10.75
C ALA A 117 -4.20 14.76 -11.30
N GLU A 118 -4.31 14.81 -12.63
CA GLU A 118 -5.53 14.83 -13.41
C GLU A 118 -6.40 13.59 -13.17
N ASP A 119 -5.80 12.42 -12.89
CA ASP A 119 -6.54 11.17 -12.76
C ASP A 119 -7.37 11.15 -11.47
N LEU A 120 -6.93 11.81 -10.40
CA LEU A 120 -7.73 11.94 -9.16
C LEU A 120 -8.43 13.30 -9.03
N SER A 121 -8.58 14.04 -10.13
CA SER A 121 -9.29 15.32 -10.11
C SER A 121 -10.81 15.17 -9.91
N ASP A 122 -11.40 14.08 -10.39
CA ASP A 122 -12.82 13.71 -10.16
C ASP A 122 -12.91 12.47 -9.25
N ILE A 123 -12.85 12.72 -7.94
CA ILE A 123 -12.96 11.69 -6.91
C ILE A 123 -14.35 11.02 -6.92
N ASP A 124 -15.40 11.77 -7.27
CA ASP A 124 -16.75 11.21 -7.34
C ASP A 124 -16.91 10.23 -8.51
N GLN A 125 -16.22 10.45 -9.63
CA GLN A 125 -16.13 9.47 -10.71
C GLN A 125 -15.45 8.19 -10.23
N HIS A 126 -14.36 8.29 -9.47
CA HIS A 126 -13.67 7.14 -8.90
C HIS A 126 -14.56 6.35 -7.93
N ARG A 127 -15.27 7.04 -7.04
CA ARG A 127 -16.27 6.42 -6.15
C ARG A 127 -17.32 5.64 -6.93
N ARG A 128 -17.89 6.25 -7.98
CA ARG A 128 -18.89 5.58 -8.85
C ARG A 128 -18.29 4.37 -9.56
N ARG A 129 -17.07 4.48 -10.10
CA ARG A 129 -16.38 3.38 -10.78
C ARG A 129 -16.13 2.21 -9.84
N TYR A 130 -15.54 2.45 -8.66
CA TYR A 130 -15.28 1.39 -7.70
C TYR A 130 -16.57 0.76 -7.17
N GLY A 131 -17.61 1.57 -6.91
CA GLY A 131 -18.93 1.05 -6.54
C GLY A 131 -19.53 0.13 -7.62
N ALA A 132 -19.44 0.53 -8.89
CA ALA A 132 -19.92 -0.28 -10.02
C ALA A 132 -19.13 -1.58 -10.18
N LEU A 133 -17.79 -1.53 -10.05
CA LEU A 133 -16.92 -2.71 -10.13
C LEU A 133 -17.19 -3.71 -9.00
N LEU A 134 -17.34 -3.23 -7.76
CA LEU A 134 -17.68 -4.08 -6.61
C LEU A 134 -19.04 -4.75 -6.79
N TRP A 135 -20.04 -4.00 -7.27
CA TRP A 135 -21.36 -4.55 -7.55
C TRP A 135 -21.33 -5.63 -8.64
N ASP A 136 -20.65 -5.36 -9.77
CA ASP A 136 -20.50 -6.31 -10.86
C ASP A 136 -19.78 -7.59 -10.41
N TYR A 137 -18.70 -7.45 -9.64
CA TYR A 137 -17.98 -8.59 -9.06
C TYR A 137 -18.88 -9.42 -8.14
N ALA A 138 -19.61 -8.79 -7.23
CA ALA A 138 -20.53 -9.48 -6.32
C ALA A 138 -21.65 -10.22 -7.08
N ARG A 139 -22.21 -9.61 -8.12
CA ARG A 139 -23.22 -10.22 -9.00
C ARG A 139 -22.66 -11.46 -9.71
N LYS A 140 -21.49 -11.33 -10.34
CA LYS A 140 -20.83 -12.45 -11.01
C LYS A 140 -20.54 -13.59 -10.04
N LYS A 141 -20.09 -13.29 -8.82
CA LYS A 141 -19.84 -14.29 -7.77
C LYS A 141 -21.11 -15.07 -7.43
N GLN A 142 -22.25 -14.40 -7.31
CA GLN A 142 -23.55 -15.05 -7.07
C GLN A 142 -24.01 -15.91 -8.26
N GLU A 143 -23.93 -15.39 -9.48
CA GLU A 143 -24.38 -16.09 -10.69
C GLU A 143 -23.56 -17.36 -10.96
N HIS A 144 -22.25 -17.33 -10.73
CA HIS A 144 -21.35 -18.46 -11.00
C HIS A 144 -21.22 -19.42 -9.81
N GLY A 145 -21.91 -19.16 -8.69
CA GLY A 145 -21.80 -19.97 -7.48
C GLY A 145 -20.36 -20.05 -6.94
N ALA A 146 -19.53 -19.04 -7.22
CA ALA A 146 -18.13 -19.03 -6.84
C ALA A 146 -18.02 -18.84 -5.32
N ILE A 147 -17.88 -19.94 -4.60
CA ILE A 147 -17.49 -19.93 -3.19
C ILE A 147 -15.99 -19.62 -3.18
N SER A 148 -15.62 -18.49 -2.56
CA SER A 148 -14.23 -18.22 -2.24
C SER A 148 -13.91 -18.97 -0.96
N ASP A 149 -12.84 -19.76 -0.91
CA ASP A 149 -12.37 -20.43 0.31
C ASP A 149 -11.81 -19.44 1.36
N SER A 150 -11.89 -18.13 1.08
CA SER A 150 -11.42 -17.06 1.94
C SER A 150 -12.60 -16.26 2.52
N GLU A 151 -13.15 -16.75 3.63
CA GLU A 151 -13.68 -15.90 4.71
C GLU A 151 -13.09 -16.36 6.05
#